data_AF-A0A7V4XEL8-F1
#
_entry.id   AF-A0A7V4XEL8-F1
#
_cell.length_a   1.000
_cell.length_b   1.000
_cell.length_c   1.000
_cell.angle_alpha   90.00
_cell.angle_beta   90.00
_cell.angle_gamma   90.00
#
_symmetry.space_group_name_H-M   'P 1'
#
loop_
_entity.id
_entity.type
_entity.pdbx_description
1 polymer ?
#
loop_
_entity_poly.entity_id
_entity_poly.type
_entity_poly.pdbx_seq_one_letter_code
_entity_poly.pdbx_strand_id
1 'polypeptide(L)'
;MITRALMLILALSLVSPAYAAAPLPPDFSWIFKCPVSVRAIAQSARAKWIEASSLPSSPDCLRPKTRQAGFDEEYLRELIHRPDFGDISYNLLDTAMRKQQLLAESSDLYAKASAAAKVDASPERFRIAALYLSSTIRLATGISRAEIARQLMEPDDSSYCFQAMESAIDALRDSAADAQKIPGSEKRAESILKFRSTLFDTWENAQRTKDTKLIGAINLPRAFDDAFPKTAPLH
;
A
#
# COMPACT_ATOMS: atom_id res chain seq x y z
N MET A 1 -8.36 18.74 40.27
CA MET A 1 -7.84 17.48 39.67
C MET A 1 -8.31 17.22 38.24
N ILE A 2 -9.19 18.04 37.65
CA ILE A 2 -9.71 17.85 36.27
C ILE A 2 -8.78 18.49 35.20
N THR A 3 -7.85 19.35 35.61
CA THR A 3 -7.04 20.18 34.69
C THR A 3 -5.90 19.46 33.98
N ARG A 4 -5.37 18.35 34.52
CA ARG A 4 -4.29 17.57 33.87
C ARG A 4 -4.80 16.58 32.81
N ALA A 5 -6.03 16.08 32.95
CA ALA A 5 -6.63 15.18 31.97
C ALA A 5 -7.04 15.92 30.68
N LEU A 6 -7.51 17.17 30.80
CA LEU A 6 -7.84 17.99 29.62
C LEU A 6 -6.60 18.46 28.85
N MET A 7 -5.46 18.70 29.54
CA MET A 7 -4.23 19.07 28.83
C MET A 7 -3.63 17.92 28.00
N LEU A 8 -3.83 16.66 28.41
CA LEU A 8 -3.35 15.52 27.62
C LEU A 8 -4.20 15.30 26.36
N ILE A 9 -5.49 15.62 26.42
CA ILE A 9 -6.41 15.53 25.28
C ILE A 9 -6.20 16.72 24.32
N LEU A 10 -5.89 17.92 24.83
CA LEU A 10 -5.54 19.08 23.97
C LEU A 10 -4.13 19.01 23.38
N ALA A 11 -3.17 18.32 24.02
CA ALA A 11 -1.84 18.12 23.46
C ALA A 11 -1.81 17.12 22.29
N LEU A 12 -2.86 16.29 22.16
CA LEU A 12 -3.04 15.37 21.02
C LEU A 12 -3.77 16.01 19.82
N SER A 13 -4.35 17.20 19.97
CA SER A 13 -5.10 17.89 18.91
C SER A 13 -4.40 19.12 18.32
N LEU A 14 -3.13 19.37 18.70
CA LEU A 14 -2.31 20.47 18.17
C LEU A 14 -1.10 20.02 17.34
N VAL A 15 -1.09 18.76 16.88
CA VAL A 15 -0.20 18.37 15.78
C VAL A 15 -0.87 18.77 14.48
N SER A 16 -0.22 19.67 13.74
CA SER A 16 -0.60 20.11 12.40
C SER A 16 -1.07 18.94 11.51
N PRO A 17 -1.96 19.19 10.52
CA PRO A 17 -2.42 18.19 9.55
C PRO A 17 -1.34 17.89 8.49
N ALA A 18 -0.08 17.80 8.93
CA ALA A 18 1.07 17.47 8.13
C ALA A 18 1.29 15.97 8.23
N TYR A 19 0.93 15.29 7.15
CA TYR A 19 1.18 13.87 6.88
C TYR A 19 0.47 12.86 7.79
N ALA A 20 -0.35 12.04 7.15
CA ALA A 20 -0.58 10.68 7.59
C ALA A 20 0.79 9.97 7.64
N ALA A 21 1.50 10.12 8.76
CA ALA A 21 2.64 9.29 9.05
C ALA A 21 2.17 7.84 8.95
N ALA A 22 2.85 7.01 8.17
CA ALA A 22 2.59 5.58 8.12
C ALA A 22 2.37 5.09 9.56
N PRO A 23 1.28 4.34 9.84
CA PRO A 23 0.97 3.92 11.20
C PRO A 23 2.21 3.25 11.80
N LEU A 24 2.50 3.63 13.05
CA LEU A 24 3.63 3.07 13.78
C LEU A 24 3.61 1.54 13.68
N PRO A 25 4.79 0.90 13.54
CA PRO A 25 4.85 -0.55 13.44
C PRO A 25 4.11 -1.19 14.62
N PRO A 26 3.49 -2.37 14.42
CA PRO A 26 2.73 -3.02 15.45
C PRO A 26 3.57 -3.24 16.70
N ASP A 27 2.94 -3.06 17.87
CA ASP A 27 3.61 -3.29 19.14
C ASP A 27 3.73 -4.78 19.41
N PHE A 28 4.97 -5.27 19.39
CA PHE A 28 5.32 -6.64 19.73
C PHE A 28 6.02 -6.74 21.11
N SER A 29 6.03 -5.67 21.92
CA SER A 29 6.71 -5.65 23.22
C SER A 29 6.06 -6.58 24.27
N TRP A 30 4.76 -6.85 24.13
CA TRP A 30 4.03 -7.78 25.01
C TRP A 30 4.53 -9.23 24.92
N ILE A 31 5.23 -9.59 23.84
CA ILE A 31 5.83 -10.91 23.62
C ILE A 31 6.75 -11.34 24.78
N PHE A 32 7.48 -10.40 25.37
CA PHE A 32 8.46 -10.72 26.42
C PHE A 32 7.80 -11.21 27.72
N LYS A 33 6.51 -10.94 27.91
CA LYS A 33 5.71 -11.37 29.06
C LYS A 33 5.02 -12.71 28.86
N CYS A 34 5.15 -13.31 27.68
CA CYS A 34 4.44 -14.54 27.31
C CYS A 34 5.30 -15.81 27.48
N PRO A 35 4.65 -16.99 27.61
CA PRO A 35 5.33 -18.29 27.54
C PRO A 35 6.14 -18.46 26.25
N VAL A 36 7.18 -19.31 26.29
CA VAL A 36 8.10 -19.52 25.16
C VAL A 36 7.37 -19.93 23.86
N SER A 37 6.34 -20.76 23.96
CA SER A 37 5.53 -21.20 22.82
C SER A 37 4.81 -20.02 22.13
N VAL A 38 4.18 -19.14 22.91
CA VAL A 38 3.50 -17.93 22.42
C VAL A 38 4.52 -16.94 21.84
N ARG A 39 5.68 -16.83 22.48
CA ARG A 39 6.78 -15.97 22.03
C ARG A 39 7.29 -16.35 20.64
N ALA A 40 7.45 -17.64 20.36
CA ALA A 40 7.90 -18.11 19.05
C ALA A 40 6.91 -17.76 17.93
N ILE A 41 5.60 -17.91 18.18
CA ILE A 41 4.54 -17.57 17.22
C ILE A 41 4.56 -16.06 16.94
N ALA A 42 4.64 -15.24 17.98
CA ALA A 42 4.64 -13.78 17.84
C ALA A 42 5.93 -13.24 17.19
N GLN A 43 7.08 -13.86 17.45
CA GLN A 43 8.34 -13.56 16.74
C GLN A 43 8.24 -13.89 15.25
N SER A 44 7.58 -15.00 14.91
CA SER A 44 7.32 -15.37 13.51
C SER A 44 6.39 -14.36 12.84
N ALA A 45 5.33 -13.91 13.52
CA ALA A 45 4.47 -12.82 13.04
C ALA A 45 5.29 -11.55 12.77
N ARG A 46 6.12 -11.13 13.73
CA ARG A 46 6.99 -9.95 13.58
C ARG A 46 7.97 -10.07 12.41
N ALA A 47 8.57 -11.23 12.20
CA ALA A 47 9.51 -11.43 11.10
C ALA A 47 8.82 -11.24 9.74
N LYS A 48 7.64 -11.84 9.56
CA LYS A 48 6.84 -11.70 8.32
C LYS A 48 6.36 -10.27 8.11
N TRP A 49 5.94 -9.58 9.17
CA TRP A 49 5.62 -8.15 9.12
C TRP A 49 6.79 -7.32 8.59
N ILE A 50 7.99 -7.50 9.16
CA ILE A 50 9.18 -6.75 8.76
C ILE A 50 9.53 -7.00 7.29
N GLU A 51 9.45 -8.26 6.83
CA GLU A 51 9.68 -8.59 5.43
C GLU A 51 8.61 -7.95 4.50
N ALA A 52 7.35 -7.96 4.92
CA ALA A 52 6.27 -7.33 4.16
C ALA A 52 6.44 -5.80 4.08
N SER A 53 6.79 -5.13 5.18
CA SER A 53 6.88 -3.65 5.26
C SER A 53 8.19 -3.06 4.73
N SER A 54 9.25 -3.87 4.66
CA SER A 54 10.57 -3.41 4.21
C SER A 54 10.64 -3.20 2.70
N LEU A 55 11.60 -2.39 2.26
CA LEU A 55 11.92 -2.27 0.84
C LEU A 55 12.39 -3.63 0.27
N PRO A 56 12.06 -3.96 -0.98
CA PRO A 56 12.55 -5.18 -1.61
C PRO A 56 14.08 -5.16 -1.69
N SER A 57 14.71 -6.21 -1.18
CA SER A 57 16.17 -6.40 -1.29
C SER A 57 16.58 -6.96 -2.65
N SER A 58 15.64 -7.60 -3.35
CA SER A 58 15.77 -8.22 -4.66
C SER A 58 14.40 -8.21 -5.37
N PRO A 59 14.35 -8.12 -6.71
CA PRO A 59 15.48 -7.90 -7.62
C PRO A 59 16.10 -6.49 -7.50
N ASP A 60 17.36 -6.35 -7.92
CA ASP A 60 18.12 -5.08 -7.87
C ASP A 60 17.41 -3.93 -8.57
N CYS A 61 16.62 -4.26 -9.61
CA CYS A 61 15.82 -3.29 -10.35
C CYS A 61 14.68 -2.67 -9.52
N LEU A 62 14.34 -3.20 -8.33
CA LEU A 62 13.36 -2.60 -7.42
C LEU A 62 14.00 -1.80 -6.27
N ARG A 63 15.34 -1.70 -6.23
CA ARG A 63 16.02 -0.92 -5.19
C ARG A 63 15.82 0.58 -5.44
N PRO A 64 15.49 1.36 -4.40
CA PRO A 64 15.38 2.80 -4.56
C PRO A 64 16.78 3.42 -4.72
N LYS A 65 16.84 4.46 -5.55
CA LYS A 65 17.98 5.36 -5.72
C LYS A 65 18.10 6.32 -4.54
N THR A 66 17.00 6.64 -3.87
CA THR A 66 16.99 7.51 -2.68
C THR A 66 16.86 6.70 -1.39
N ARG A 67 17.32 7.26 -0.26
CA ARG A 67 17.13 6.63 1.06
C ARG A 67 15.68 6.79 1.51
N GLN A 68 14.81 5.89 1.05
CA GLN A 68 13.42 5.82 1.48
C GLN A 68 13.27 4.89 2.69
N ALA A 69 12.28 5.20 3.53
CA ALA A 69 12.11 4.56 4.83
C ALA A 69 11.24 3.29 4.81
N GLY A 70 10.62 2.92 3.68
CA GLY A 70 9.78 1.73 3.61
C GLY A 70 9.09 1.53 2.27
N PHE A 71 8.27 0.48 2.19
CA PHE A 71 7.41 0.21 1.05
C PHE A 71 6.14 1.08 1.16
N ASP A 72 6.20 2.30 0.63
CA ASP A 72 5.18 3.36 0.75
C ASP A 72 4.90 4.08 -0.60
N GLU A 73 4.04 5.11 -0.59
CA GLU A 73 3.71 5.86 -1.81
C GLU A 73 4.90 6.58 -2.44
N GLU A 74 5.89 7.01 -1.66
CA GLU A 74 7.05 7.70 -2.19
C GLU A 74 8.01 6.71 -2.87
N TYR A 75 8.12 5.50 -2.32
CA TYR A 75 8.76 4.39 -3.02
C TYR A 75 8.09 4.07 -4.36
N LEU A 76 6.77 3.95 -4.36
CA LEU A 76 6.03 3.69 -5.60
C LEU A 76 6.19 4.86 -6.59
N ARG A 77 6.16 6.11 -6.12
CA ARG A 77 6.42 7.28 -6.95
C ARG A 77 7.78 7.20 -7.62
N GLU A 78 8.82 6.87 -6.85
CA GLU A 78 10.18 6.76 -7.39
C GLU A 78 10.23 5.72 -8.50
N LEU A 79 9.63 4.54 -8.30
CA LEU A 79 9.59 3.49 -9.32
C LEU A 79 8.85 3.91 -10.59
N ILE A 80 7.64 4.47 -10.45
CA ILE A 80 6.80 4.86 -11.60
C ILE A 80 7.51 5.90 -12.49
N HIS A 81 8.32 6.77 -11.90
CA HIS A 81 9.06 7.80 -12.62
C HIS A 81 10.32 7.30 -13.30
N ARG A 82 10.66 6.02 -13.16
CA ARG A 82 11.84 5.47 -13.82
C ARG A 82 11.58 5.27 -15.32
N PRO A 83 12.60 5.51 -16.16
CA PRO A 83 12.48 5.27 -17.59
C PRO A 83 12.26 3.78 -17.91
N ASP A 84 12.74 2.87 -17.06
CA ASP A 84 12.60 1.42 -17.17
C ASP A 84 11.38 0.88 -16.38
N PHE A 85 10.41 1.73 -16.01
CA PHE A 85 9.26 1.28 -15.22
C PHE A 85 8.49 0.15 -15.90
N GLY A 86 8.37 0.20 -17.23
CA GLY A 86 7.72 -0.84 -18.00
C GLY A 86 8.35 -2.22 -17.77
N ASP A 87 9.67 -2.31 -17.86
CA ASP A 87 10.44 -3.56 -17.71
C ASP A 87 10.38 -4.13 -16.29
N ILE A 88 10.19 -3.28 -15.27
CA ILE A 88 10.18 -3.69 -13.86
C ILE A 88 8.77 -3.93 -13.31
N SER A 89 7.71 -3.59 -14.05
CA SER A 89 6.31 -3.70 -13.62
C SER A 89 5.93 -5.12 -13.17
N TYR A 90 6.35 -6.16 -13.90
CA TYR A 90 6.14 -7.57 -13.51
C TYR A 90 6.86 -7.92 -12.19
N ASN A 91 8.10 -7.46 -12.02
CA ASN A 91 8.86 -7.68 -10.78
C ASN A 91 8.17 -7.00 -9.57
N LEU A 92 7.62 -5.79 -9.78
CA LEU A 92 6.86 -5.09 -8.75
C LEU A 92 5.56 -5.84 -8.41
N LEU A 93 4.86 -6.38 -9.42
CA LEU A 93 3.66 -7.19 -9.22
C LEU A 93 3.94 -8.44 -8.39
N ASP A 94 4.96 -9.22 -8.76
CA ASP A 94 5.37 -10.43 -8.03
C ASP A 94 5.75 -10.11 -6.58
N THR A 95 6.49 -9.01 -6.40
CA THR A 95 6.89 -8.53 -5.07
C THR A 95 5.67 -8.12 -4.24
N ALA A 96 4.71 -7.41 -4.82
CA ALA A 96 3.48 -7.02 -4.15
C ALA A 96 2.66 -8.26 -3.75
N MET A 97 2.51 -9.25 -4.63
CA MET A 97 1.80 -10.49 -4.34
C MET A 97 2.46 -11.27 -3.20
N ARG A 98 3.79 -11.41 -3.22
CA ARG A 98 4.54 -12.03 -2.11
C ARG A 98 4.35 -11.28 -0.80
N LYS A 99 4.40 -9.95 -0.82
CA LYS A 99 4.17 -9.12 0.37
C LYS A 99 2.75 -9.26 0.92
N GLN A 100 1.75 -9.39 0.03
CA GLN A 100 0.36 -9.65 0.44
C GLN A 100 0.26 -10.98 1.20
N GLN A 101 0.92 -12.03 0.71
CA GLN A 101 0.96 -13.33 1.38
C GLN A 101 1.65 -13.23 2.76
N LEU A 102 2.81 -12.59 2.83
CA LEU A 102 3.54 -12.38 4.09
C LEU A 102 2.71 -11.61 5.13
N LEU A 103 1.97 -10.59 4.70
CA LEU A 103 1.08 -9.82 5.56
C LEU A 103 -0.10 -10.66 6.08
N ALA A 104 -0.70 -11.49 5.23
CA ALA A 104 -1.77 -12.41 5.63
C ALA A 104 -1.28 -13.42 6.68
N GLU A 105 -0.12 -14.03 6.42
CA GLU A 105 0.53 -14.95 7.35
C GLU A 105 0.93 -14.27 8.67
N SER A 106 1.45 -13.03 8.62
CA SER A 106 1.75 -12.24 9.80
C SER A 106 0.49 -11.97 10.63
N SER A 107 -0.62 -11.65 9.99
CA SER A 107 -1.88 -11.32 10.65
C SER A 107 -2.50 -12.52 11.35
N ASP A 108 -2.49 -13.68 10.69
CA ASP A 108 -2.94 -14.95 11.27
C ASP A 108 -2.08 -15.35 12.49
N LEU A 109 -0.75 -15.27 12.37
CA LEU A 109 0.15 -15.57 13.48
C LEU A 109 -0.02 -14.58 14.64
N TYR A 110 -0.23 -13.28 14.36
CA TYR A 110 -0.50 -12.29 15.39
C TYR A 110 -1.80 -12.61 16.14
N ALA A 111 -2.87 -12.94 15.43
CA ALA A 111 -4.15 -13.32 16.02
C ALA A 111 -4.02 -14.57 16.91
N LYS A 112 -3.33 -15.61 16.43
CA LYS A 112 -3.03 -16.83 17.20
C LYS A 112 -2.23 -16.53 18.46
N ALA A 113 -1.17 -15.73 18.35
CA ALA A 113 -0.34 -15.39 19.49
C ALA A 113 -1.09 -14.53 20.51
N SER A 114 -1.87 -13.54 20.06
CA SER A 114 -2.68 -12.68 20.93
C SER A 114 -3.75 -13.49 21.68
N ALA A 115 -4.43 -14.41 21.00
CA ALA A 115 -5.41 -15.29 21.62
C ALA A 115 -4.79 -16.21 22.68
N ALA A 116 -3.62 -16.80 22.36
CA ALA A 116 -2.90 -17.69 23.28
C ALA A 116 -2.32 -16.95 24.50
N ALA A 117 -1.90 -15.69 24.32
CA ALA A 117 -1.33 -14.87 25.39
C ALA A 117 -2.38 -14.47 26.45
N LYS A 118 -3.67 -14.44 26.09
CA LYS A 118 -4.74 -13.80 26.90
C LYS A 118 -4.39 -12.36 27.30
N VAL A 119 -3.52 -11.70 26.53
CA VAL A 119 -3.11 -10.32 26.75
C VAL A 119 -4.05 -9.43 25.95
N ASP A 120 -4.44 -8.30 26.53
CA ASP A 120 -5.09 -7.20 25.80
C ASP A 120 -4.04 -6.47 24.92
N ALA A 121 -3.50 -7.20 23.95
CA ALA A 121 -2.45 -6.75 23.06
C ALA A 121 -3.07 -5.93 21.93
N SER A 122 -3.44 -4.66 22.21
CA SER A 122 -4.15 -3.71 21.32
C SER A 122 -4.29 -4.19 19.86
N PRO A 123 -5.24 -5.11 19.58
CA PRO A 123 -5.37 -5.73 18.25
C PRO A 123 -5.63 -4.69 17.17
N GLU A 124 -6.22 -3.57 17.61
CA GLU A 124 -6.51 -2.41 16.81
C GLU A 124 -5.27 -1.72 16.22
N ARG A 125 -4.16 -1.60 16.95
CA ARG A 125 -2.93 -1.02 16.40
C ARG A 125 -2.33 -1.89 15.31
N PHE A 126 -2.28 -3.20 15.52
CA PHE A 126 -1.85 -4.14 14.50
C PHE A 126 -2.79 -4.10 13.29
N ARG A 127 -4.10 -4.09 13.52
CA ARG A 127 -5.12 -4.02 12.46
C ARG A 127 -4.97 -2.76 11.60
N ILE A 128 -4.82 -1.58 12.22
CA ILE A 128 -4.62 -0.31 11.51
C ILE A 128 -3.32 -0.34 10.70
N ALA A 129 -2.22 -0.83 11.28
CA ALA A 129 -0.96 -0.96 10.56
C ALA A 129 -1.11 -1.91 9.36
N ALA A 130 -1.71 -3.08 9.57
CA ALA A 130 -1.94 -4.08 8.53
C ALA A 130 -2.82 -3.55 7.40
N LEU A 131 -3.84 -2.76 7.70
CA LEU A 131 -4.66 -2.09 6.69
C LEU A 131 -3.85 -1.10 5.85
N TYR A 132 -2.97 -0.32 6.46
CA TYR A 132 -2.12 0.61 5.72
C TYR A 132 -1.19 -0.14 4.77
N LEU A 133 -0.49 -1.16 5.27
CA LEU A 133 0.43 -1.94 4.45
C LEU A 133 -0.31 -2.71 3.34
N SER A 134 -1.46 -3.32 3.65
CA SER A 134 -2.33 -3.97 2.66
C SER A 134 -2.77 -2.99 1.57
N SER A 135 -3.18 -1.79 1.97
CA SER A 135 -3.56 -0.75 1.03
C SER A 135 -2.40 -0.36 0.11
N THR A 136 -1.18 -0.18 0.62
CA THR A 136 0.00 0.12 -0.20
C THR A 136 0.38 -1.03 -1.14
N ILE A 137 0.30 -2.29 -0.67
CA ILE A 137 0.55 -3.48 -1.50
C ILE A 137 -0.46 -3.56 -2.66
N ARG A 138 -1.74 -3.28 -2.39
CA ARG A 138 -2.78 -3.24 -3.43
C ARG A 138 -2.62 -2.06 -4.38
N LEU A 139 -2.13 -0.92 -3.89
CA LEU A 139 -1.75 0.22 -4.74
C LEU A 139 -0.63 -0.19 -5.70
N ALA A 140 0.43 -0.83 -5.20
CA ALA A 140 1.53 -1.36 -6.02
C ALA A 140 1.03 -2.39 -7.06
N THR A 141 0.12 -3.28 -6.66
CA THR A 141 -0.55 -4.23 -7.56
C THR A 141 -1.29 -3.52 -8.68
N GLY A 142 -2.09 -2.50 -8.34
CA GLY A 142 -2.86 -1.71 -9.30
C GLY A 142 -1.98 -0.99 -10.31
N ILE A 143 -0.94 -0.30 -9.82
CA ILE A 143 0.03 0.40 -10.68
C ILE A 143 0.73 -0.57 -11.63
N SER A 144 1.21 -1.71 -11.12
CA SER A 144 1.93 -2.70 -11.92
C SER A 144 1.04 -3.26 -13.04
N ARG A 145 -0.22 -3.59 -12.72
CA ARG A 145 -1.18 -4.11 -13.69
C ARG A 145 -1.60 -3.07 -14.74
N ALA A 146 -1.72 -1.79 -14.35
CA ALA A 146 -1.99 -0.71 -15.29
C ALA A 146 -0.84 -0.54 -16.30
N GLU A 147 0.41 -0.65 -15.84
CA GLU A 147 1.58 -0.59 -16.73
C GLU A 147 1.70 -1.82 -17.63
N ILE A 148 1.42 -3.02 -17.12
CA ILE A 148 1.33 -4.23 -17.94
C ILE A 148 0.25 -4.08 -19.02
N ALA A 149 -0.93 -3.55 -18.67
CA ALA A 149 -2.00 -3.29 -19.64
C ALA A 149 -1.57 -2.31 -20.74
N ARG A 150 -0.81 -1.26 -20.38
CA ARG A 150 -0.21 -0.29 -21.31
C ARG A 150 0.70 -0.96 -22.35
N GLN A 151 1.41 -2.03 -21.97
CA GLN A 151 2.33 -2.75 -22.85
C GLN A 151 1.63 -3.73 -23.78
N LEU A 152 0.47 -4.26 -23.39
CA LEU A 152 -0.32 -5.25 -24.13
C LEU A 152 -1.26 -4.63 -25.19
N MET A 153 -0.96 -3.44 -25.69
CA MET A 153 -1.86 -2.65 -26.53
C MET A 153 -2.04 -3.17 -27.97
N GLU A 154 -1.43 -4.30 -28.34
CA GLU A 154 -1.50 -4.90 -29.67
C GLU A 154 -2.89 -5.56 -29.94
N PRO A 155 -3.35 -5.61 -31.21
CA PRO A 155 -4.67 -6.12 -31.57
C PRO A 155 -4.95 -7.55 -31.06
N ASP A 156 -3.91 -8.39 -31.10
CA ASP A 156 -3.99 -9.81 -30.73
C ASP A 156 -4.07 -10.01 -29.20
N ASP A 157 -3.63 -9.01 -28.42
CA ASP A 157 -3.59 -9.04 -26.95
C ASP A 157 -4.72 -8.21 -26.31
N SER A 158 -5.67 -7.73 -27.10
CA SER A 158 -6.72 -6.80 -26.64
C SER A 158 -7.53 -7.33 -25.45
N SER A 159 -7.81 -8.63 -25.40
CA SER A 159 -8.49 -9.25 -24.24
C SER A 159 -7.64 -9.21 -22.97
N TYR A 160 -6.34 -9.48 -23.08
CA TYR A 160 -5.42 -9.43 -21.95
C TYR A 160 -5.18 -8.01 -21.47
N CYS A 161 -5.10 -7.03 -22.38
CA CYS A 161 -5.04 -5.61 -22.05
C CYS A 161 -6.23 -5.16 -21.19
N PHE A 162 -7.46 -5.47 -21.62
CA PHE A 162 -8.66 -5.10 -20.87
C PHE A 162 -8.75 -5.80 -19.50
N GLN A 163 -8.38 -7.09 -19.42
CA GLN A 163 -8.38 -7.84 -18.16
C GLN A 163 -7.33 -7.33 -17.17
N ALA A 164 -6.12 -7.02 -17.66
CA ALA A 164 -5.06 -6.46 -16.82
C ALA A 164 -5.51 -5.10 -16.25
N MET A 165 -6.13 -4.26 -17.07
CA MET A 165 -6.63 -2.95 -16.66
C MET A 165 -7.82 -3.02 -15.69
N GLU A 166 -8.77 -3.93 -15.93
CA GLU A 166 -9.88 -4.20 -15.00
C GLU A 166 -9.33 -4.64 -13.63
N SER A 167 -8.37 -5.56 -13.63
CA SER A 167 -7.72 -6.03 -12.40
C SER A 167 -6.92 -4.92 -11.70
N ALA A 168 -6.34 -3.97 -12.44
CA ALA A 168 -5.72 -2.78 -11.86
C ALA A 168 -6.74 -1.91 -11.12
N ILE A 169 -7.88 -1.64 -11.77
CA ILE A 169 -8.98 -0.83 -11.22
C ILE A 169 -9.57 -1.47 -9.94
N ASP A 170 -9.72 -2.79 -9.92
CA ASP A 170 -10.18 -3.53 -8.74
C ASP A 170 -9.16 -3.47 -7.60
N ALA A 171 -7.87 -3.67 -7.88
CA ALA A 171 -6.83 -3.55 -6.86
C ALA A 171 -6.79 -2.14 -6.23
N LEU A 172 -6.99 -1.09 -7.03
CA LEU A 172 -7.08 0.29 -6.53
C LEU A 172 -8.35 0.54 -5.72
N ARG A 173 -9.49 -0.05 -6.10
CA ARG A 173 -10.73 0.02 -5.29
C ARG A 173 -10.49 -0.60 -3.92
N ASP A 174 -9.89 -1.79 -3.88
CA ASP A 174 -9.64 -2.53 -2.65
C ASP A 174 -8.54 -1.87 -1.81
N SER A 175 -7.58 -1.19 -2.45
CA SER A 175 -6.60 -0.34 -1.79
C SER A 175 -7.28 0.85 -1.09
N ALA A 176 -8.19 1.56 -1.77
CA ALA A 176 -8.94 2.67 -1.19
C ALA A 176 -9.86 2.20 -0.05
N ALA A 177 -10.51 1.05 -0.20
CA ALA A 177 -11.37 0.48 0.83
C ALA A 177 -10.60 0.11 2.11
N ASP A 178 -9.34 -0.32 1.99
CA ASP A 178 -8.47 -0.51 3.17
C ASP A 178 -8.09 0.84 3.80
N ALA A 179 -7.78 1.84 2.98
CA ALA A 179 -7.44 3.19 3.44
C ALA A 179 -8.59 3.85 4.20
N GLN A 180 -9.84 3.65 3.80
CA GLN A 180 -11.02 4.20 4.48
C GLN A 180 -11.23 3.62 5.89
N LYS A 181 -10.69 2.45 6.18
CA LYS A 181 -10.82 1.78 7.50
C LYS A 181 -9.79 2.26 8.52
N ILE A 182 -8.87 3.13 8.12
CA ILE A 182 -7.80 3.69 8.96
C ILE A 182 -8.24 5.10 9.38
N PRO A 183 -8.29 5.41 10.69
CA PRO A 183 -8.64 6.75 11.16
C PRO A 183 -7.67 7.82 10.64
N GLY A 184 -8.19 8.91 10.07
CA GLY A 184 -7.39 10.06 9.63
C GLY A 184 -6.70 9.91 8.27
N SER A 185 -7.06 8.89 7.48
CA SER A 185 -6.51 8.69 6.12
C SER A 185 -7.53 8.87 5.00
N GLU A 186 -8.55 9.70 5.22
CA GLU A 186 -9.59 10.04 4.25
C GLU A 186 -8.96 10.61 2.98
N LYS A 187 -8.02 11.56 3.12
CA LYS A 187 -7.28 12.15 1.98
C LYS A 187 -6.51 11.10 1.18
N ARG A 188 -5.93 10.09 1.85
CA ARG A 188 -5.19 9.02 1.17
C ARG A 188 -6.16 8.14 0.37
N ALA A 189 -7.31 7.79 0.94
CA ALA A 189 -8.35 7.07 0.22
C ALA A 189 -8.85 7.85 -1.00
N GLU A 190 -9.09 9.16 -0.84
CA GLU A 190 -9.47 10.07 -1.93
C GLU A 190 -8.42 10.12 -3.04
N SER A 191 -7.13 10.22 -2.69
CA SER A 191 -6.03 10.15 -3.67
C SER A 191 -6.03 8.84 -4.45
N ILE A 192 -6.20 7.69 -3.79
CA ILE A 192 -6.25 6.38 -4.47
C ILE A 192 -7.48 6.32 -5.40
N LEU A 193 -8.64 6.81 -4.96
CA LEU A 193 -9.86 6.87 -5.78
C LEU A 193 -9.71 7.81 -6.98
N LYS A 194 -9.03 8.95 -6.80
CA LYS A 194 -8.72 9.89 -7.88
C LYS A 194 -7.85 9.22 -8.94
N PHE A 195 -6.78 8.54 -8.52
CA PHE A 195 -5.92 7.78 -9.42
C PHE A 195 -6.71 6.70 -10.17
N ARG A 196 -7.53 5.93 -9.45
CA ARG A 196 -8.41 4.90 -10.02
C ARG A 196 -9.37 5.49 -11.06
N SER A 197 -9.99 6.64 -10.78
CA SER A 197 -10.95 7.27 -11.70
C SER A 197 -10.29 7.57 -13.04
N THR A 198 -9.08 8.15 -13.04
CA THR A 198 -8.33 8.44 -14.28
C THR A 198 -8.10 7.18 -15.12
N LEU A 199 -7.76 6.07 -14.47
CA LEU A 199 -7.58 4.78 -15.13
C LEU A 199 -8.91 4.20 -15.62
N PHE A 200 -9.96 4.25 -14.81
CA PHE A 200 -11.29 3.76 -15.14
C PHE A 200 -11.89 4.47 -16.36
N ASP A 201 -11.84 5.80 -16.39
CA ASP A 201 -12.40 6.60 -17.49
C ASP A 201 -11.73 6.26 -18.82
N THR A 202 -10.40 6.03 -18.78
CA THR A 202 -9.64 5.62 -19.96
C THR A 202 -10.00 4.20 -20.41
N TRP A 203 -10.09 3.27 -19.46
CA TRP A 203 -10.48 1.89 -19.72
C TRP A 203 -11.91 1.77 -20.27
N GLU A 204 -12.87 2.49 -19.69
CA GLU A 204 -14.27 2.49 -20.13
C GLU A 204 -14.38 3.00 -21.57
N ASN A 205 -13.67 4.11 -21.88
CA ASN A 205 -13.65 4.63 -23.23
C ASN A 205 -13.00 3.65 -24.21
N ALA A 206 -11.86 3.06 -23.86
CA ALA A 206 -11.17 2.03 -24.64
C ALA A 206 -12.05 0.79 -24.89
N GLN A 207 -12.77 0.34 -23.87
CA GLN A 207 -13.64 -0.83 -23.96
C GLN A 207 -14.86 -0.58 -24.85
N ARG A 208 -15.41 0.63 -24.82
CA ARG A 208 -16.52 1.07 -25.67
C ARG A 208 -16.11 1.21 -27.13
N THR A 209 -14.94 1.77 -27.40
CA THR A 209 -14.42 1.99 -28.76
C THR A 209 -13.64 0.80 -29.32
N LYS A 210 -13.32 -0.20 -28.48
CA LYS A 210 -12.41 -1.31 -28.78
C LYS A 210 -11.01 -0.85 -29.19
N ASP A 211 -10.57 0.30 -28.66
CA ASP A 211 -9.27 0.90 -28.96
C ASP A 211 -8.34 0.82 -27.74
N THR A 212 -7.49 -0.22 -27.71
CA THR A 212 -6.48 -0.44 -26.67
C THR A 212 -5.36 0.60 -26.66
N LYS A 213 -5.19 1.36 -27.75
CA LYS A 213 -4.19 2.43 -27.81
C LYS A 213 -4.50 3.56 -26.82
N LEU A 214 -5.77 3.73 -26.44
CA LEU A 214 -6.15 4.66 -25.39
C LEU A 214 -5.54 4.27 -24.03
N ILE A 215 -5.48 2.98 -23.72
CA ILE A 215 -4.79 2.47 -22.51
C ILE A 215 -3.28 2.67 -22.67
N GLY A 216 -2.71 2.34 -23.83
CA GLY A 216 -1.31 2.57 -24.17
C GLY A 216 -0.86 4.04 -24.07
N ALA A 217 -1.78 5.00 -24.21
CA ALA A 217 -1.52 6.43 -24.13
C ALA A 217 -1.56 7.00 -22.71
N ILE A 218 -1.94 6.21 -21.69
CA ILE A 218 -1.98 6.67 -20.30
C ILE A 218 -0.59 7.14 -19.87
N ASN A 219 -0.49 8.36 -19.38
CA ASN A 219 0.72 8.84 -18.70
C ASN A 219 0.61 8.50 -17.20
N LEU A 220 1.03 7.28 -16.85
CA LEU A 220 0.91 6.75 -15.50
C LEU A 220 1.64 7.59 -14.44
N PRO A 221 2.87 8.09 -14.67
CA PRO A 221 3.53 9.00 -13.73
C PRO A 221 2.72 10.26 -13.44
N ARG A 222 2.20 10.91 -14.50
CA ARG A 222 1.38 12.11 -14.33
C ARG A 222 0.08 11.83 -13.59
N ALA A 223 -0.62 10.75 -13.95
CA ALA A 223 -1.85 10.36 -13.26
C ALA A 223 -1.60 10.10 -11.77
N PHE A 224 -0.46 9.48 -11.43
CA PHE A 224 -0.06 9.25 -10.04
C PHE A 224 0.27 10.56 -9.32
N ASP A 225 1.04 11.46 -9.93
CA ASP A 225 1.39 12.77 -9.34
C ASP A 225 0.16 13.66 -9.12
N ASP A 226 -0.79 13.67 -10.07
CA ASP A 226 -2.05 14.41 -9.95
C ASP A 226 -2.90 13.88 -8.78
N ALA A 227 -2.85 12.57 -8.53
CA ALA A 227 -3.57 11.93 -7.44
C ALA A 227 -2.88 12.08 -6.08
N PHE A 228 -1.54 12.00 -6.08
CA PHE A 228 -0.68 12.11 -4.91
C PHE A 228 0.27 13.29 -5.09
N PRO A 229 -0.17 14.54 -4.92
CA PRO A 229 0.71 15.69 -5.10
C PRO A 229 1.84 15.65 -4.08
N LYS A 230 3.07 15.96 -4.54
CA LYS A 230 4.19 16.21 -3.61
C LYS A 230 3.80 17.39 -2.73
N THR A 231 3.87 17.24 -1.41
CA THR A 231 3.76 18.41 -0.55
C THR A 231 4.97 19.29 -0.79
N ALA A 232 4.74 20.58 -1.07
CA ALA A 232 5.82 21.56 -1.07
C ALA A 232 6.56 21.48 0.28
N PRO A 233 7.90 21.60 0.30
CA PRO A 233 8.60 21.78 1.56
C PRO A 233 8.02 23.01 2.25
N LEU A 234 7.57 22.84 3.49
CA LEU A 234 7.23 23.97 4.35
C LEU A 234 8.53 24.76 4.57
N HIS A 235 8.63 25.93 3.94
CA HIS A 235 9.71 26.89 4.13
C HIS A 235 9.60 27.57 5.49
#